data_AF-A0A7V1ECB1-F1
#
_entry.id   AF-A0A7V1ECB1-F1
#
_cell.length_a   1.000
_cell.length_b   1.000
_cell.length_c   1.000
_cell.angle_alpha   90.00
_cell.angle_beta   90.00
_cell.angle_gamma   90.00
#
_symmetry.space_group_name_H-M   'P 1'
#
loop_
_entity.id
_entity.type
_entity.pdbx_description
1 polymer ?
#
loop_
_entity_poly.entity_id
_entity_poly.type
_entity_poly.pdbx_seq_one_letter_code
_entity_poly.pdbx_strand_id
1 'polypeptide(L)'
;MEKYIAEFTNEYGEDWVFEYDYSTGNGVIKGSDVDWNEYPIIDGKALGLVLAQSEIEWLRSCWLEATADSQDPGSKEDISSK
;
A
#
# COMPACT_ATOMS: atom_id res chain seq x y z
N MET A 1 -18.98 -1.14 3.15
CA MET A 1 -17.70 -0.42 3.04
C MET A 1 -16.69 -1.49 2.69
N GLU A 2 -16.16 -1.45 1.48
CA GLU A 2 -15.16 -2.42 1.02
C GLU A 2 -13.78 -1.92 1.45
N LYS A 3 -12.95 -2.84 1.95
CA LYS A 3 -11.58 -2.55 2.34
C LYS A 3 -10.68 -3.62 1.73
N TYR A 4 -9.49 -3.21 1.30
CA TYR A 4 -8.40 -4.12 1.00
C TYR A 4 -7.54 -4.28 2.26
N ILE A 5 -7.21 -5.53 2.61
CA ILE A 5 -6.37 -5.84 3.76
C ILE A 5 -5.31 -6.84 3.32
N ALA A 6 -4.05 -6.57 3.67
CA ALA A 6 -2.94 -7.47 3.44
C ALA A 6 -2.08 -7.59 4.70
N GLU A 7 -1.53 -8.78 4.91
CA GLU A 7 -0.69 -9.12 6.07
C GLU A 7 0.70 -9.57 5.58
N PHE A 8 1.72 -9.29 6.37
CA PHE A 8 3.11 -9.67 6.07
C PHE A 8 3.91 -9.86 7.33
N THR A 9 4.72 -10.91 7.37
CA THR A 9 5.74 -11.11 8.40
C THR A 9 7.10 -11.10 7.73
N ASN A 10 8.00 -10.23 8.16
CA ASN A 10 9.33 -10.12 7.57
C ASN A 10 10.31 -11.19 8.11
N GLU A 11 11.56 -11.18 7.64
CA GLU A 11 12.59 -12.14 8.06
C GLU A 11 13.02 -12.03 9.53
N TYR A 12 12.71 -10.90 10.18
CA TYR A 12 13.00 -10.64 11.59
C TYR A 12 11.85 -11.06 12.52
N GLY A 13 10.72 -11.51 11.94
CA GLY A 13 9.52 -11.88 12.69
C GLY A 13 8.63 -10.69 13.05
N GLU A 14 8.79 -9.56 12.35
CA GLU A 14 7.95 -8.39 12.52
C GLU A 14 6.68 -8.53 11.66
N ASP A 15 5.53 -8.38 12.31
CA ASP A 15 4.22 -8.51 11.67
C ASP A 15 3.70 -7.14 11.25
N TRP A 16 3.16 -7.06 10.03
CA TRP A 16 2.64 -5.86 9.41
C TRP A 16 1.26 -6.11 8.80
N VAL A 17 0.41 -5.10 8.89
CA VAL A 17 -0.94 -5.07 8.29
C VAL A 17 -1.10 -3.77 7.51
N PHE A 18 -1.46 -3.91 6.25
CA PHE A 18 -1.87 -2.83 5.36
C PHE A 18 -3.40 -2.83 5.26
N GLU A 19 -4.02 -1.67 5.40
CA GLU A 19 -5.44 -1.48 5.12
C GLU A 19 -5.63 -0.32 4.14
N TYR A 20 -6.51 -0.51 3.15
CA TYR A 20 -6.96 0.55 2.25
C TYR A 20 -8.48 0.62 2.23
N ASP A 21 -9.02 1.80 2.52
CA ASP A 21 -10.46 2.07 2.53
C ASP A 21 -10.88 2.66 1.18
N TYR A 22 -11.60 1.87 0.38
CA TYR A 22 -12.07 2.30 -0.95
C TYR A 22 -13.08 3.44 -0.92
N SER A 23 -13.75 3.67 0.21
CA SER A 23 -14.75 4.75 0.33
C SER A 23 -14.07 6.11 0.51
N THR A 24 -12.88 6.12 1.12
CA THR A 24 -12.13 7.34 1.42
C THR A 24 -10.85 7.51 0.60
N GLY A 25 -10.37 6.43 -0.05
CA GLY A 25 -9.09 6.41 -0.75
C GLY A 25 -7.87 6.46 0.19
N ASN A 26 -8.07 6.18 1.48
CA ASN A 26 -7.00 6.27 2.48
C ASN A 26 -6.40 4.90 2.75
N GLY A 27 -5.07 4.84 2.75
CA GLY A 27 -4.30 3.67 3.18
C GLY A 27 -3.61 3.91 4.53
N VAL A 28 -3.51 2.87 5.35
CA VAL A 28 -2.73 2.86 6.60
C VAL A 28 -1.90 1.57 6.71
N ILE A 29 -0.76 1.68 7.39
CA ILE A 29 0.05 0.53 7.83
C ILE A 29 0.14 0.56 9.36
N LYS A 30 0.11 -0.64 9.97
CA LYS A 30 0.38 -0.87 11.39
C LYS A 30 1.16 -2.18 11.53
N GLY A 31 1.92 -2.32 12.60
CA GLY A 31 2.69 -3.55 12.81
C GLY A 31 3.26 -3.67 14.21
N SER A 32 3.90 -4.80 14.48
CA SER A 32 4.44 -5.15 15.79
C SER A 32 5.59 -4.22 16.23
N ASP A 33 6.42 -3.75 15.30
CA ASP A 33 7.56 -2.86 15.59
C ASP A 33 7.12 -1.45 16.06
N VAL A 34 5.90 -1.06 15.72
CA VAL A 34 5.34 0.26 16.05
C VAL A 34 4.21 0.20 17.08
N ASP A 35 4.19 -0.83 17.92
CA ASP A 35 3.12 -1.06 18.92
C ASP A 35 1.70 -1.02 18.32
N TRP A 36 1.56 -1.44 17.05
CA TRP A 36 0.32 -1.40 16.28
C TRP A 36 -0.27 0.00 16.06
N ASN A 37 0.52 1.05 16.21
CA ASN A 37 0.14 2.40 15.82
C ASN A 37 -0.07 2.49 14.30
N GLU A 38 -1.04 3.29 13.88
CA GLU A 38 -1.39 3.48 12.47
C GLU A 38 -0.61 4.63 11.86
N TYR A 39 0.00 4.37 10.70
CA TYR A 39 0.72 5.36 9.91
C TYR A 39 0.06 5.51 8.54
N PRO A 40 -0.26 6.74 8.10
CA PRO A 40 -0.93 6.96 6.83
C PRO A 40 0.02 6.68 5.67
N ILE A 41 -0.55 6.17 4.58
CA ILE A 41 0.18 5.85 3.36
C ILE A 41 -0.23 6.79 2.25
N ILE A 42 0.76 7.40 1.61
CA ILE A 42 0.57 8.27 0.44
C ILE A 42 1.51 7.77 -0.67
N ASP A 43 0.95 7.48 -1.84
CA ASP A 43 1.68 6.99 -3.01
C ASP A 43 2.60 5.79 -2.70
N GLY A 44 2.08 4.84 -1.91
CA GLY A 44 2.80 3.63 -1.50
C GLY A 44 3.94 3.86 -0.51
N LYS A 45 3.93 5.00 0.22
CA LYS A 45 4.91 5.32 1.26
C LYS A 45 4.22 5.61 2.59
N ALA A 46 4.68 4.97 3.65
CA ALA A 46 4.25 5.28 5.01
C ALA A 46 4.85 6.62 5.48
N LEU A 47 4.01 7.55 5.90
CA LEU A 47 4.46 8.83 6.43
C LEU A 47 4.88 8.71 7.89
N GLY A 48 6.08 9.18 8.21
CA GLY A 48 6.58 9.18 9.59
C GLY A 48 7.03 7.81 10.10
N LEU A 49 7.12 6.82 9.22
CA LEU A 49 7.58 5.47 9.52
C LEU A 49 8.78 5.11 8.63
N VAL A 50 9.85 4.62 9.26
CA VAL A 50 11.00 4.05 8.56
C VAL A 50 10.79 2.55 8.49
N LEU A 51 10.89 2.00 7.28
CA LEU A 51 10.69 0.58 7.01
C LEU A 51 11.97 -0.02 6.41
N ALA A 52 12.19 -1.30 6.65
CA ALA A 52 13.20 -2.10 5.98
C ALA A 52 12.86 -2.30 4.49
N GLN A 53 13.85 -2.74 3.71
CA GLN A 53 13.70 -2.88 2.26
C GLN A 53 12.56 -3.85 1.87
N SER A 54 12.46 -4.99 2.55
CA SER A 54 11.43 -6.01 2.32
C SER A 54 10.01 -5.49 2.62
N GLU A 55 9.86 -4.70 3.67
CA GLU A 55 8.60 -4.04 4.05
C GLU A 55 8.20 -2.96 3.05
N ILE A 56 9.16 -2.17 2.55
CA ILE A 56 8.92 -1.17 1.50
C ILE A 56 8.43 -1.85 0.22
N GLU A 57 9.05 -2.95 -0.18
CA GLU A 57 8.67 -3.70 -1.39
C GLU A 57 7.27 -4.29 -1.26
N TRP A 58 6.98 -4.93 -0.12
CA TRP A 58 5.66 -5.44 0.18
C TRP A 58 4.60 -4.33 0.19
N LEU A 59 4.84 -3.24 0.93
CA LEU A 59 3.90 -2.11 1.05
C LEU A 59 3.56 -1.48 -0.30
N ARG A 60 4.56 -1.32 -1.17
CA ARG A 60 4.35 -0.81 -2.54
C ARG A 60 3.50 -1.75 -3.37
N SER A 61 3.72 -3.06 -3.27
CA SER A 61 2.90 -4.05 -3.98
C SER A 61 1.44 -3.98 -3.53
N CYS A 62 1.18 -3.90 -2.23
CA CYS A 62 -0.16 -3.75 -1.67
C CYS A 62 -0.83 -2.45 -2.13
N TRP A 63 -0.10 -1.33 -2.14
CA TRP A 63 -0.64 -0.06 -2.63
C TRP A 63 -1.02 -0.12 -4.11
N LEU A 64 -0.15 -0.70 -4.96
CA LEU A 64 -0.44 -0.85 -6.38
C LEU A 64 -1.67 -1.72 -6.62
N GLU A 65 -1.80 -2.84 -5.92
CA GLU A 65 -2.96 -3.73 -6.04
C GLU A 65 -4.24 -3.06 -5.54
N ALA A 66 -4.19 -2.40 -4.38
CA ALA A 66 -5.34 -1.72 -3.80
C ALA A 66 -5.81 -0.52 -4.63
N THR A 67 -4.91 0.16 -5.36
CA THR A 67 -5.25 1.34 -6.16
C THR A 67 -5.44 1.04 -7.65
N ALA A 68 -5.17 -0.19 -8.11
CA ALA A 68 -5.31 -0.60 -9.51
C ALA A 68 -6.73 -0.41 -10.06
N ASP A 69 -7.77 -0.66 -9.25
CA ASP A 69 -9.17 -0.48 -9.66
C ASP A 69 -9.62 0.99 -9.68
N SER A 70 -8.91 1.85 -8.93
CA SER A 70 -9.17 3.30 -8.88
C SER A 70 -8.44 4.08 -9.98
N GLN A 71 -7.60 3.42 -10.79
CA GLN A 71 -7.03 4.04 -11.99
C GLN A 71 -8.04 3.95 -13.14
N ASP A 72 -8.65 5.09 -13.47
CA ASP A 72 -9.34 5.29 -14.73
C ASP A 72 -8.43 4.79 -15.89
N PRO A 73 -8.91 3.89 -16.79
CA PRO A 73 -8.11 3.34 -17.88
C PRO A 73 -7.77 4.34 -19.00
N GLY A 74 -7.80 5.65 -18.73
CA GLY A 74 -7.60 6.75 -19.67
C GLY A 74 -6.15 7.08 -20.06
N SER A 75 -5.17 6.24 -19.75
CA SER A 75 -3.85 6.30 -20.39
C SER A 75 -3.66 5.13 -21.36
N LYS A 76 -4.57 4.99 -22.32
CA LYS A 76 -4.20 4.40 -23.60
C LYS A 76 -3.31 5.41 -24.31
N GLU A 77 -2.03 5.09 -24.41
CA GLU A 77 -1.17 5.67 -25.43
C GLU A 77 -1.72 5.25 -26.80
N ASP A 78 -2.61 6.07 -27.34
CA ASP A 78 -3.03 6.03 -28.74
C ASP A 78 -2.08 6.92 -29.58
N ILE A 79 -1.74 6.40 -30.76
CA ILE A 79 -1.09 6.98 -31.95
C ILE A 79 0.47 7.05 -31.95
N SER A 80 1.20 6.67 -32.99
CA SER A 80 0.85 6.51 -34.40
C SER A 80 1.91 5.68 -35.13
N SER A 81 1.44 4.81 -36.04
CA SER A 81 2.25 4.20 -37.10
C SER A 81 2.95 5.27 -37.95
N LYS A 82 4.22 5.04 -38.29
CA LYS A 82 4.70 5.23 -39.67
C LYS A 82 5.92 4.38 -39.96
#